data_AF-A0A2T0WI00-F1
#
_entry.id   AF-A0A2T0WI00-F1
#
_cell.length_a   1.000
_cell.length_b   1.000
_cell.length_c   1.000
_cell.angle_alpha   90.00
_cell.angle_beta   90.00
_cell.angle_gamma   90.00
#
_symmetry.space_group_name_H-M   'P 1'
#
loop_
_entity.id
_entity.type
_entity.pdbx_description
1 polymer ?
#
loop_
_entity_poly.entity_id
_entity_poly.type
_entity_poly.pdbx_seq_one_letter_code
_entity_poly.pdbx_strand_id
1 'polypeptide(L)'
;MKMILFILIYFLAFALPVYLFEITYRSQFTELELNSGGIYRDAPIFYLPLSLFLAYLVNWLSTQISGETAFHFIALIAYSIFYLGMCFFIADESKQLLGTTWAYKEILNDLVLSKWYFYVFGSLGLAFFINYNSSKI
;
A
#
# COMPACT_ATOMS: atom_id res chain seq x y z
N MET A 1 -4.13 -26.21 -0.06
CA MET A 1 -3.09 -25.51 0.73
C MET A 1 -2.37 -24.42 -0.07
N LYS A 2 -1.81 -24.71 -1.26
CA LYS A 2 -1.11 -23.71 -2.10
C LYS A 2 -1.94 -22.46 -2.44
N MET A 3 -3.24 -22.63 -2.74
CA MET A 3 -4.15 -21.52 -3.08
C MET A 3 -4.46 -20.57 -1.91
N ILE A 4 -4.50 -21.07 -0.66
CA ILE A 4 -4.79 -20.24 0.52
C ILE A 4 -3.56 -19.40 0.86
N LEU A 5 -2.38 -20.03 0.87
CA LEU A 5 -1.10 -19.33 1.07
C LEU A 5 -0.89 -18.23 0.03
N PHE A 6 -1.31 -18.51 -1.20
CA PHE A 6 -1.27 -17.57 -2.31
C PHE A 6 -2.13 -16.34 -2.10
N ILE A 7 -3.41 -16.53 -1.77
CA ILE A 7 -4.34 -15.43 -1.47
C ILE A 7 -3.77 -14.59 -0.32
N LEU A 8 -3.25 -15.24 0.73
CA LEU A 8 -2.61 -14.57 1.86
C LEU A 8 -1.44 -13.66 1.45
N ILE A 9 -0.48 -14.18 0.69
CA ILE A 9 0.70 -13.42 0.25
C ILE A 9 0.26 -12.23 -0.64
N TYR A 10 -0.70 -12.46 -1.53
CA TYR A 10 -1.21 -11.42 -2.41
C TYR A 10 -1.88 -10.28 -1.63
N PHE A 11 -2.79 -10.58 -0.70
CA PHE A 11 -3.44 -9.55 0.12
C PHE A 11 -2.45 -8.84 1.06
N LEU A 12 -1.50 -9.58 1.64
CA LEU A 12 -0.43 -8.99 2.46
C LEU A 12 0.42 -8.01 1.66
N ALA A 13 0.70 -8.29 0.38
CA ALA A 13 1.48 -7.41 -0.48
C ALA A 13 0.83 -6.03 -0.69
N PHE A 14 -0.51 -5.94 -0.61
CA PHE A 14 -1.25 -4.69 -0.74
C PHE A 14 -1.58 -4.03 0.61
N ALA A 15 -1.81 -4.80 1.67
CA ALA A 15 -2.22 -4.28 2.97
C ALA A 15 -1.04 -3.92 3.88
N LEU A 16 0.00 -4.76 3.90
CA LEU A 16 1.16 -4.59 4.76
C LEU A 16 1.82 -3.22 4.52
N PRO A 17 1.99 -2.79 3.25
CA PRO A 17 1.76 -1.46 2.75
C PRO A 17 1.51 -0.33 3.72
N VAL A 18 0.22 -0.06 3.70
CA VAL A 18 -0.50 0.95 4.40
C VAL A 18 -0.43 0.71 5.92
N TYR A 19 -0.41 -0.55 6.36
CA TYR A 19 -0.37 -0.88 7.78
C TYR A 19 0.93 -0.45 8.46
N LEU A 20 2.10 -0.76 7.90
CA LEU A 20 3.35 -0.33 8.53
C LEU A 20 3.60 1.17 8.35
N PHE A 21 3.10 1.76 7.26
CA PHE A 21 3.04 3.22 7.15
C PHE A 21 2.26 3.81 8.33
N GLU A 22 1.05 3.32 8.59
CA GLU A 22 0.22 3.79 9.71
C GLU A 22 0.97 3.71 11.04
N ILE A 23 1.55 2.56 11.36
CA ILE A 23 2.27 2.36 12.63
C ILE A 23 3.44 3.34 12.72
N THR A 24 4.26 3.40 11.68
CA THR A 24 5.48 4.23 11.70
C THR A 24 5.09 5.71 11.79
N TYR A 25 4.10 6.14 11.01
CA TYR A 25 3.58 7.49 11.01
C TYR A 25 2.99 7.88 12.37
N ARG A 26 2.07 7.07 12.93
CA ARG A 26 1.46 7.32 14.25
C ARG A 26 2.48 7.38 15.38
N SER A 27 3.56 6.59 15.31
CA SER A 27 4.61 6.59 16.34
C SER A 27 5.37 7.92 16.47
N GLN A 28 5.22 8.82 15.49
CA GLN A 28 5.85 10.14 15.50
C GLN A 28 5.04 11.17 16.30
N PHE A 29 3.80 10.86 16.67
CA PHE A 29 2.89 11.80 17.32
C PHE A 29 2.64 11.42 18.78
N THR A 30 2.48 12.42 19.63
CA THR A 30 1.99 12.23 20.99
C THR A 30 0.51 11.86 21.00
N GLU A 31 0.02 11.26 22.09
CA GLU A 31 -1.41 10.98 22.24
C GLU A 31 -2.27 12.24 22.16
N LEU A 32 -1.75 13.39 22.62
CA LEU A 32 -2.49 14.65 22.58
C LEU A 32 -2.69 15.15 21.14
N GLU A 33 -1.64 15.04 20.31
CA GLU A 33 -1.70 15.37 18.88
C GLU A 33 -2.64 14.41 18.16
N LEU A 34 -2.54 13.11 18.38
CA LEU A 34 -3.44 12.12 17.79
C LEU A 34 -4.91 12.34 18.19
N ASN A 35 -5.18 12.89 19.37
CA ASN A 35 -6.55 13.17 19.84
C ASN A 35 -7.13 14.49 19.32
N SER A 36 -6.32 15.34 18.67
CA SER A 36 -6.78 16.62 18.09
C SER A 36 -7.66 16.46 16.84
N GLY A 37 -7.70 15.26 16.25
CA GLY A 37 -8.46 14.96 15.04
C GLY A 37 -7.74 15.39 13.75
N GLY A 38 -8.29 15.00 12.60
CA GLY A 38 -7.71 15.29 11.27
C GLY A 38 -7.63 14.06 10.38
N ILE A 39 -7.52 14.27 9.07
CA ILE A 39 -7.42 13.18 8.10
C ILE A 39 -6.17 12.36 8.41
N TYR A 40 -5.06 12.90 8.90
CA TYR A 40 -3.85 12.15 9.22
C TYR A 40 -4.05 11.09 10.32
N ARG A 41 -5.05 11.27 11.19
CA ARG A 41 -5.44 10.27 12.20
C ARG A 41 -6.31 9.18 11.60
N ASP A 42 -7.24 9.55 10.72
CA ASP A 42 -8.31 8.66 10.26
C ASP A 42 -8.00 8.04 8.88
N ALA A 43 -7.23 8.70 8.03
CA ALA A 43 -6.83 8.27 6.70
C ALA A 43 -6.26 6.84 6.66
N PRO A 44 -5.31 6.47 7.53
CA PRO A 44 -4.75 5.12 7.45
C PRO A 44 -5.80 4.01 7.62
N ILE A 45 -6.83 4.24 8.44
CA ILE A 45 -7.95 3.29 8.62
C ILE A 45 -8.82 3.16 7.38
N PHE A 46 -8.84 4.17 6.51
CA PHE A 46 -9.56 4.16 5.24
C PHE A 46 -8.71 3.59 4.10
N TYR A 47 -7.41 3.87 4.11
CA TYR A 47 -6.51 3.41 3.06
C TYR A 47 -6.21 1.91 3.14
N LEU A 48 -6.27 1.29 4.32
CA LEU A 48 -6.11 -0.15 4.48
C LEU A 48 -7.24 -0.94 3.79
N PRO A 49 -8.54 -0.74 4.08
CA PRO A 49 -9.62 -1.41 3.37
C PRO A 49 -9.66 -1.03 1.89
N LEU A 50 -9.29 0.20 1.53
CA LEU A 50 -9.18 0.59 0.12
C LEU A 50 -8.08 -0.18 -0.62
N SER A 51 -6.92 -0.42 0.01
CA SER A 51 -5.84 -1.24 -0.55
C SER A 51 -6.26 -2.70 -0.76
N LEU A 52 -7.01 -3.26 0.19
CA LEU A 52 -7.58 -4.61 0.08
C LEU A 52 -8.64 -4.69 -1.04
N PHE A 53 -9.48 -3.65 -1.15
CA PHE A 53 -10.46 -3.55 -2.24
C PHE A 53 -9.77 -3.46 -3.60
N LEU A 54 -8.72 -2.64 -3.74
CA LEU A 54 -7.92 -2.58 -4.97
C LEU A 54 -7.26 -3.92 -5.29
N ALA A 55 -6.70 -4.62 -4.29
CA ALA A 55 -6.14 -5.95 -4.47
C ALA A 55 -7.19 -6.93 -5.02
N TYR A 56 -8.38 -6.95 -4.43
CA TYR A 56 -9.51 -7.76 -4.91
C TYR A 56 -9.91 -7.39 -6.34
N LEU A 57 -10.03 -6.10 -6.65
CA LEU A 57 -10.43 -5.61 -7.97
C LEU A 57 -9.42 -5.99 -9.05
N VAL A 58 -8.12 -5.89 -8.75
CA VAL A 58 -7.04 -6.34 -9.65
C VAL A 58 -7.13 -7.85 -9.89
N ASN A 59 -7.29 -8.65 -8.83
CA ASN A 59 -7.45 -10.10 -8.96
C ASN A 59 -8.72 -10.51 -9.72
N TRP A 60 -9.81 -9.74 -9.58
CA TRP A 60 -11.03 -9.99 -10.35
C TRP A 60 -10.85 -9.64 -11.83
N LEU A 61 -10.33 -8.44 -12.12
CA LEU A 61 -10.09 -7.97 -13.49
C LEU A 61 -9.07 -8.83 -14.24
N SER A 62 -8.07 -9.39 -13.55
CA SER A 62 -7.10 -10.27 -14.19
C SER A 62 -7.74 -11.50 -14.82
N THR A 63 -8.87 -11.98 -14.28
CA THR A 63 -9.60 -13.12 -14.86
C THR A 63 -10.37 -12.79 -16.15
N GLN A 64 -10.51 -11.50 -16.47
CA GLN A 64 -11.32 -11.00 -17.59
C GLN A 64 -10.47 -10.51 -18.77
N ILE A 65 -9.16 -10.29 -18.57
CA ILE A 65 -8.28 -9.62 -19.53
C ILE A 65 -7.27 -10.62 -20.12
N SER A 66 -7.17 -10.68 -21.45
CA SER A 66 -6.10 -11.40 -22.13
C SER A 66 -4.78 -10.63 -22.04
N GLY A 67 -3.72 -11.26 -21.53
CA GLY A 67 -2.44 -10.59 -21.26
C GLY A 67 -2.20 -10.29 -19.77
N GLU A 68 -2.42 -11.30 -18.92
CA GLU A 68 -2.35 -11.19 -17.45
C GLU A 68 -1.07 -10.49 -16.97
N THR A 69 0.10 -10.85 -17.47
CA THR A 69 1.38 -10.28 -16.99
C THR A 69 1.46 -8.76 -17.11
N ALA A 70 1.06 -8.20 -18.27
CA ALA A 70 1.11 -6.75 -18.50
C ALA A 70 0.10 -6.02 -17.62
N PHE A 71 -1.11 -6.57 -17.46
CA PHE A 71 -2.14 -6.03 -16.58
C PHE A 71 -1.66 -5.94 -15.13
N HIS A 72 -1.05 -7.00 -14.62
CA HIS A 72 -0.51 -7.03 -13.26
C HIS A 72 0.62 -6.00 -13.07
N PHE A 73 1.52 -5.87 -14.04
CA PHE A 73 2.58 -4.86 -13.97
C PHE A 73 2.03 -3.43 -13.90
N ILE A 74 1.00 -3.12 -14.70
CA ILE A 74 0.28 -1.84 -14.63
C ILE A 74 -0.40 -1.67 -13.27
N ALA A 75 -1.04 -2.70 -12.74
CA ALA A 75 -1.67 -2.66 -11.43
C ALA A 75 -0.67 -2.39 -10.30
N LEU A 76 0.54 -2.95 -10.37
CA LEU A 76 1.61 -2.67 -9.41
C LEU A 76 2.09 -1.23 -9.47
N ILE A 77 2.26 -0.67 -10.68
CA ILE A 77 2.62 0.74 -10.86
C ILE A 77 1.51 1.63 -10.30
N ALA A 78 0.25 1.34 -10.64
CA ALA A 78 -0.90 2.09 -10.14
C ALA A 78 -0.99 2.04 -8.61
N TYR A 79 -0.78 0.87 -8.00
CA TYR A 79 -0.71 0.71 -6.56
C TYR A 79 0.42 1.52 -5.94
N SER A 80 1.60 1.52 -6.56
CA SER A 80 2.76 2.27 -6.08
C SER A 80 2.51 3.78 -6.12
N ILE A 81 1.90 4.28 -7.20
CA ILE A 81 1.49 5.70 -7.33
C ILE A 81 0.43 6.04 -6.29
N PHE A 82 -0.56 5.19 -6.09
CA PHE A 82 -1.59 5.35 -5.07
C PHE A 82 -0.99 5.43 -3.66
N TYR A 83 -0.11 4.50 -3.31
CA TYR A 83 0.57 4.47 -2.02
C TYR A 83 1.45 5.71 -1.81
N LEU A 84 2.18 6.16 -2.83
CA LEU A 84 2.95 7.41 -2.77
C LEU A 84 2.04 8.62 -2.55
N GLY A 85 0.95 8.72 -3.30
CA GLY A 85 -0.02 9.81 -3.17
C GLY A 85 -0.65 9.85 -1.78
N MET A 86 -0.99 8.69 -1.22
CA MET A 86 -1.46 8.54 0.16
C MET A 86 -0.45 9.10 1.17
N CYS A 87 0.82 8.69 1.07
CA CYS A 87 1.87 9.14 1.97
C CYS A 87 2.04 10.66 1.91
N PHE A 88 2.06 11.24 0.71
CA PHE A 88 2.17 12.69 0.52
C PHE A 88 0.97 13.45 1.06
N PHE A 89 -0.24 12.95 0.84
CA PHE A 89 -1.46 13.62 1.28
C PHE A 89 -1.55 13.68 2.81
N ILE A 90 -1.30 12.55 3.48
CA ILE A 90 -1.29 12.48 4.95
C ILE A 90 -0.22 13.41 5.53
N ALA A 91 0.97 13.40 4.93
CA ALA A 91 2.05 14.28 5.35
C ALA A 91 1.73 15.77 5.17
N ASP A 92 1.17 16.16 4.03
CA ASP A 92 0.86 17.56 3.73
C ASP A 92 -0.18 18.12 4.71
N GLU A 93 -1.23 17.35 4.97
CA GLU A 93 -2.26 17.76 5.93
C GLU A 93 -1.70 17.83 7.36
N SER A 94 -0.84 16.90 7.75
CA SER A 94 -0.17 16.94 9.06
C SER A 94 0.69 18.20 9.25
N LYS A 95 1.39 18.63 8.21
CA LYS A 95 2.16 19.86 8.20
C LYS A 95 1.26 21.09 8.37
N GLN A 96 0.10 21.09 7.72
CA GLN A 96 -0.86 22.19 7.83
C GLN A 96 -1.51 22.27 9.23
N LEU A 97 -1.86 21.13 9.83
CA LEU A 97 -2.61 21.09 11.09
C LEU A 97 -1.72 21.16 12.34
N LEU A 98 -0.58 20.47 12.33
CA LEU A 98 0.29 20.34 13.50
C LEU A 98 1.53 21.24 13.39
N GLY A 99 1.70 21.95 12.28
CA GLY A 99 2.89 22.78 12.03
C GLY A 99 4.19 21.98 11.96
N THR A 100 4.09 20.66 11.74
CA THR A 100 5.25 19.75 11.71
C THR A 100 6.16 20.11 10.54
N THR A 101 7.48 20.08 10.77
CA THR A 101 8.48 20.48 9.77
C THR A 101 8.80 19.40 8.74
N TRP A 102 8.03 18.31 8.69
CA TRP A 102 8.30 17.16 7.85
C TRP A 102 8.44 17.59 6.39
N ALA A 103 9.66 17.57 5.89
CA ALA A 103 9.92 17.85 4.49
C ALA A 103 9.49 16.62 3.68
N TYR A 104 8.90 16.81 2.50
CA TYR A 104 8.53 15.71 1.59
C TYR A 104 9.67 14.69 1.37
N LYS A 105 10.91 15.14 1.47
CA LYS A 105 12.12 14.30 1.39
C LYS A 105 12.28 13.33 2.58
N GLU A 106 11.91 13.73 3.79
CA GLU A 106 11.93 12.90 5.00
C GLU A 106 10.86 11.82 4.91
N ILE A 107 9.65 12.17 4.47
CA ILE A 107 8.57 11.20 4.20
C ILE A 107 9.02 10.16 3.19
N LEU A 108 9.63 10.62 2.09
CA LEU A 108 10.08 9.71 1.04
C LEU A 108 11.22 8.80 1.50
N ASN A 109 12.18 9.32 2.27
CA ASN A 109 13.29 8.50 2.76
C ASN A 109 12.87 7.54 3.88
N ASP A 110 12.15 8.05 4.88
CA ASP A 110 11.88 7.33 6.12
C ASP A 110 10.66 6.42 6.03
N LEU A 111 9.67 6.75 5.19
CA LEU A 111 8.42 5.98 5.09
C LEU A 111 8.20 5.27 3.76
N VAL A 112 8.89 5.67 2.69
CA VAL A 112 8.70 5.11 1.35
C VAL A 112 9.90 4.28 0.91
N LEU A 113 11.11 4.86 0.90
CA LEU A 113 12.34 4.21 0.43
C LEU A 113 12.89 3.20 1.43
N SER A 114 12.91 3.52 2.73
CA SER A 114 13.34 2.59 3.79
C SER A 114 12.48 1.31 3.82
N LYS A 115 11.27 1.39 3.26
CA LYS A 115 10.29 0.31 3.18
C LYS A 115 10.35 -0.40 1.82
N TRP A 116 11.55 -0.51 1.24
CA TRP A 116 11.83 -1.19 -0.04
C TRP A 116 11.21 -2.59 -0.14
N TYR A 117 11.08 -3.27 1.00
CA TYR A 117 10.45 -4.57 1.12
C TYR A 117 8.98 -4.57 0.66
N PHE A 118 8.29 -3.43 0.63
CA PHE A 118 6.96 -3.29 0.05
C PHE A 118 6.92 -3.50 -1.45
N TYR A 119 7.88 -2.94 -2.17
CA TYR A 119 8.01 -3.16 -3.59
C TYR A 119 8.41 -4.62 -3.86
N VAL A 120 9.26 -5.19 -3.01
CA VAL A 120 9.68 -6.60 -3.13
C VAL A 120 8.52 -7.56 -2.85
N PHE A 121 7.74 -7.37 -1.80
CA PHE A 121 6.57 -8.22 -1.52
C PHE A 121 5.46 -8.03 -2.57
N GLY A 122 5.24 -6.81 -3.05
CA GLY A 122 4.38 -6.50 -4.20
C GLY A 122 4.79 -7.27 -5.46
N SER A 123 6.06 -7.16 -5.84
CA SER A 123 6.62 -7.85 -7.01
C SER A 123 6.65 -9.38 -6.85
N LEU A 124 6.93 -9.90 -5.65
CA LEU A 124 6.90 -11.33 -5.38
C LEU A 124 5.48 -11.89 -5.44
N GLY A 125 4.50 -11.21 -4.87
CA GLY A 125 3.09 -11.57 -5.00
C GLY A 125 2.65 -11.65 -6.46
N LEU A 126 3.11 -10.68 -7.27
CA LEU A 126 2.87 -10.63 -8.71
C LEU A 126 3.51 -11.81 -9.47
N ALA A 127 4.80 -12.07 -9.22
CA ALA A 127 5.56 -13.11 -9.88
C ALA A 127 5.01 -14.52 -9.56
N PHE A 128 4.52 -14.70 -8.34
CA PHE A 128 3.81 -15.92 -7.94
C PHE A 128 2.42 -16.03 -8.58
N PHE A 129 1.69 -14.92 -8.76
CA PHE A 129 0.38 -14.88 -9.44
C PHE A 129 0.47 -15.31 -10.90
N ILE A 130 1.41 -14.71 -11.63
CA ILE A 130 1.67 -15.03 -13.03
C ILE A 130 2.04 -16.51 -13.17
N ASN A 131 2.92 -17.03 -12.31
CA ASN A 131 3.28 -18.46 -12.34
C ASN A 131 2.10 -19.39 -12.03
N TYR A 132 1.27 -19.05 -11.04
CA TYR A 132 0.14 -19.89 -10.64
C TYR A 132 -0.91 -19.99 -11.75
N ASN A 133 -1.28 -18.88 -12.40
CA ASN A 133 -2.25 -18.92 -13.50
C ASN A 133 -1.67 -19.54 -14.78
N SER A 134 -0.39 -19.32 -15.07
CA SER A 134 0.28 -19.98 -16.20
C SER A 134 0.32 -21.51 -16.04
N SER A 135 0.27 -22.03 -14.81
CA SER A 135 0.25 -23.48 -14.53
C SER A 135 -1.13 -24.13 -14.64
N LYS A 136 -2.19 -23.35 -14.89
CA LYS A 136 -3.58 -23.82 -15.02
C LYS A 136 -4.09 -23.87 -16.47
N ILE A 137 -3.31 -23.34 -17.42
CA ILE A 137 -3.55 -23.41 -18.87
C ILE A 137 -2.78 -24.60 -19.42
#